data_AF-A0A8S8XYJ5-F1
#
_entry.id   AF-A0A8S8XYJ5-F1
#
_cell.length_a   1.000
_cell.length_b   1.000
_cell.length_c   1.000
_cell.angle_alpha   90.00
_cell.angle_beta   90.00
_cell.angle_gamma   90.00
#
_symmetry.space_group_name_H-M   'P 1'
#
loop_
_entity.id
_entity.type
_entity.pdbx_description
1 polymer ?
#
loop_
_entity_poly.entity_id
_entity_poly.type
_entity_poly.pdbx_seq_one_letter_code
_entity_poly.pdbx_strand_id
1 'polypeptide(L)'
;MVVITVDSTNLQFSPSEVTINEGQTIRFFWSGEFLEHNAIDSNGFFNTGSPETEVDYSFTFDKGTNNTYSFICEPHEALNMVGTIVVNPAANDTMYQDTNQTTPVMGTMDEESSSLFGFLVIPTLIAVILVSRYLR
;
A
#
# COMPACT_ATOMS: atom_id res chain seq x y z
N MET A 1 9.65 0.95 -14.87
CA MET A 1 10.62 1.70 -14.05
C MET A 1 10.38 3.18 -14.29
N VAL A 2 10.26 3.97 -13.25
CA VAL A 2 10.14 5.44 -13.35
C VAL A 2 11.49 6.06 -13.01
N VAL A 3 11.97 6.98 -13.85
CA VAL A 3 13.20 7.72 -13.59
C VAL A 3 12.86 9.07 -12.97
N ILE A 4 13.51 9.39 -11.86
CA ILE A 4 13.48 10.69 -11.20
C ILE A 4 14.87 11.32 -11.38
N THR A 5 14.90 12.54 -11.89
CA THR A 5 16.13 13.30 -12.17
C THR A 5 16.06 14.68 -11.51
N VAL A 6 17.06 15.52 -11.76
CA VAL A 6 17.08 16.92 -11.36
C VAL A 6 16.59 17.78 -12.52
N ASP A 7 15.76 18.78 -12.25
CA ASP A 7 15.21 19.64 -13.28
C ASP A 7 16.21 20.72 -13.74
N SER A 8 15.82 21.52 -14.73
CA SER A 8 16.67 22.59 -15.26
C SER A 8 16.97 23.73 -14.28
N THR A 9 16.23 23.84 -13.17
CA THR A 9 16.52 24.84 -12.13
C THR A 9 17.62 24.38 -11.18
N ASN A 10 17.98 23.09 -11.23
CA ASN A 10 18.90 22.43 -10.32
C ASN A 10 18.44 22.40 -8.86
N LEU A 11 17.15 22.66 -8.60
CA LEU A 11 16.58 22.78 -7.25
C LEU A 11 15.26 22.01 -7.09
N GLN A 12 14.90 21.19 -8.07
CA GLN A 12 13.69 20.39 -8.03
C GLN A 12 13.91 19.01 -8.65
N PHE A 13 13.26 18.00 -8.07
CA PHE A 13 13.17 16.70 -8.71
C PHE A 13 12.20 16.73 -9.90
N SER A 14 12.50 15.96 -10.94
CA SER A 14 11.66 15.81 -12.12
C SER A 14 11.46 14.33 -12.46
N PRO A 15 10.24 13.80 -12.40
CA PRO A 15 9.06 14.41 -11.77
C PRO A 15 9.24 14.55 -10.25
N SER A 16 8.57 15.54 -9.64
CA SER A 16 8.54 15.70 -8.18
C SER A 16 7.55 14.76 -7.48
N GLU A 17 6.59 14.21 -8.21
CA GLU A 17 5.66 13.19 -7.72
C GLU A 17 5.60 12.01 -8.69
N VAL A 18 5.69 10.81 -8.14
CA VAL A 18 5.61 9.55 -8.88
C VAL A 18 4.53 8.68 -8.26
N THR A 19 3.65 8.11 -9.09
CA THR A 19 2.76 7.03 -8.67
C THR A 19 3.16 5.73 -9.37
N ILE A 20 3.36 4.68 -8.58
CA ILE A 20 3.69 3.33 -9.03
C ILE A 20 2.85 2.29 -8.27
N ASN A 21 2.97 1.03 -8.67
CA ASN A 21 2.41 -0.11 -7.93
C ASN A 21 3.54 -0.89 -7.23
N GLU A 22 3.21 -1.62 -6.19
CA GLU A 22 4.09 -2.63 -5.61
C GLU A 22 4.65 -3.58 -6.70
N GLY A 23 5.90 -3.98 -6.53
CA GLY A 23 6.72 -4.70 -7.49
C GLY A 23 7.42 -3.81 -8.53
N GLN A 24 7.15 -2.50 -8.57
CA GLN A 24 7.80 -1.58 -9.50
C GLN A 24 9.04 -0.92 -8.90
N THR A 25 9.96 -0.57 -9.80
CA THR A 25 11.24 0.07 -9.50
C THR A 25 11.21 1.55 -9.86
N ILE A 26 11.77 2.38 -8.99
CA ILE A 26 12.21 3.74 -9.32
C ILE A 26 13.71 3.77 -9.59
N ARG A 27 14.17 4.79 -10.30
CA ARG A 27 15.60 5.08 -10.47
C ARG A 27 15.84 6.57 -10.30
N PHE A 28 16.68 6.93 -9.34
CA PHE A 28 17.28 8.26 -9.27
C PHE A 28 18.47 8.29 -10.22
N PHE A 29 18.42 9.18 -11.21
CA PHE A 29 19.47 9.29 -12.22
C PHE A 29 19.73 10.74 -12.61
N TRP A 30 20.97 11.16 -12.45
CA TRP A 30 21.50 12.41 -12.97
C TRP A 30 23.02 12.27 -13.17
N SER A 31 23.59 13.05 -14.08
CA SER A 31 25.03 13.10 -14.35
C SER A 31 25.37 14.47 -14.89
N GLY A 32 26.43 15.07 -14.34
CA GLY A 32 26.88 16.41 -14.72
C GLY A 32 25.98 17.54 -14.18
N GLU A 33 25.31 17.33 -13.05
CA GLU A 33 24.54 18.39 -12.39
C GLU A 33 25.44 19.55 -11.92
N PHE A 34 24.89 20.76 -11.89
CA PHE A 34 25.65 21.94 -11.46
C PHE A 34 25.89 21.98 -9.94
N LEU A 35 24.92 21.49 -9.17
CA LEU A 35 25.00 21.31 -7.72
C LEU A 35 25.02 19.82 -7.38
N GLU A 36 25.51 19.48 -6.19
CA GLU A 36 25.46 18.11 -5.65
C GLU A 36 24.06 17.80 -5.10
N HIS A 37 23.56 16.61 -5.41
CA HIS A 37 22.22 16.18 -5.01
C HIS A 37 22.23 14.80 -4.39
N ASN A 38 21.27 14.55 -3.52
CA ASN A 38 20.88 13.21 -3.11
C ASN A 38 19.36 13.10 -3.01
N ALA A 39 18.86 11.90 -2.77
CA ALA A 39 17.47 11.62 -2.49
C ALA A 39 17.39 10.66 -1.29
N ILE A 40 16.87 11.17 -0.18
CA ILE A 40 16.77 10.47 1.10
C ILE A 40 15.30 10.37 1.49
N ASP A 41 14.78 9.15 1.63
CA ASP A 41 13.46 8.93 2.20
C ASP A 41 13.44 9.36 3.67
N SER A 42 12.43 10.13 4.08
CA SER A 42 12.34 10.69 5.43
C SER A 42 12.22 9.62 6.53
N ASN A 43 11.80 8.41 6.18
CA ASN A 43 11.66 7.27 7.11
C ASN A 43 12.78 6.24 6.94
N GLY A 44 13.80 6.52 6.11
CA GLY A 44 14.95 5.65 5.88
C GLY A 44 14.70 4.46 4.97
N PHE A 45 13.65 4.48 4.14
CA PHE A 45 13.31 3.36 3.26
C PHE A 45 14.30 3.19 2.08
N PHE A 46 14.79 4.31 1.55
CA PHE A 46 15.86 4.35 0.55
C PHE A 46 16.75 5.57 0.79
N ASN A 47 17.98 5.50 0.29
CA ASN A 47 19.00 6.52 0.47
C ASN A 47 20.03 6.41 -0.69
N THR A 48 20.20 7.48 -1.48
CA THR A 48 21.15 7.49 -2.60
C THR A 48 22.61 7.74 -2.18
N GLY A 49 22.86 8.02 -0.90
CA GLY A 49 24.17 8.31 -0.33
C GLY A 49 24.41 9.80 -0.09
N SER A 50 25.69 10.16 -0.01
CA SER A 50 26.13 11.56 0.05
C SER A 50 25.67 12.34 -1.19
N PRO A 51 25.52 13.67 -1.09
CA PRO A 51 25.25 14.50 -2.26
C PRO A 51 26.35 14.38 -3.31
N GLU A 52 25.98 14.12 -4.56
CA GLU A 52 26.90 13.96 -5.68
C GLU A 52 26.33 14.63 -6.94
N THR A 53 27.20 15.06 -7.84
CA THR A 53 26.79 15.59 -9.17
C THR A 53 26.41 14.48 -10.15
N GLU A 54 26.65 13.22 -9.78
CA GLU A 54 26.29 12.04 -10.54
C GLU A 54 25.72 10.97 -9.60
N VAL A 55 24.52 10.47 -9.91
CA VAL A 55 23.88 9.36 -9.19
C VAL A 55 23.23 8.43 -10.20
N ASP A 56 23.41 7.13 -9.96
CA ASP A 56 22.65 6.06 -10.61
C ASP A 56 22.22 5.05 -9.54
N TYR A 57 21.02 5.25 -9.01
CA TYR A 57 20.49 4.45 -7.90
C TYR A 57 19.09 3.95 -8.24
N SER A 58 18.84 2.66 -8.04
CA SER A 58 17.53 2.05 -8.27
C SER A 58 17.01 1.39 -6.99
N PHE A 59 15.70 1.51 -6.78
CA PHE A 59 15.02 0.91 -5.63
C PHE A 59 13.68 0.31 -6.05
N THR A 60 13.42 -0.93 -5.61
CA THR A 60 12.18 -1.66 -5.91
C THR A 60 11.31 -1.71 -4.69
N PHE A 61 10.04 -1.33 -4.85
CA PHE A 61 9.04 -1.39 -3.79
C PHE A 61 8.41 -2.78 -3.79
N ASP A 62 8.77 -3.64 -2.84
CA ASP A 62 8.25 -5.01 -2.76
C ASP A 62 6.76 -5.05 -2.39
N LYS A 63 6.14 -6.23 -2.49
CA LYS A 63 4.76 -6.43 -2.02
C LYS A 63 4.67 -6.18 -0.50
N GLY A 64 3.62 -5.50 -0.05
CA GLY A 64 3.45 -5.06 1.33
C GLY A 64 4.13 -3.73 1.65
N THR A 65 4.58 -2.99 0.64
CA THR A 65 5.20 -1.65 0.77
C THR A 65 4.32 -0.55 0.18
N ASN A 66 3.02 -0.81 -0.01
CA ASN A 66 2.07 0.23 -0.40
C ASN A 66 2.02 1.35 0.65
N ASN A 67 2.47 2.54 0.28
CA ASN A 67 2.44 3.73 1.12
C ASN A 67 2.72 4.98 0.28
N THR A 68 2.65 6.15 0.92
CA THR A 68 3.23 7.39 0.40
C THR A 68 4.58 7.63 1.08
N TYR A 69 5.63 7.77 0.27
CA TYR A 69 7.01 8.02 0.68
C TYR A 69 7.41 9.44 0.30
N SER A 70 7.81 10.24 1.28
CA SER A 70 8.38 11.56 1.04
C SER A 70 9.89 11.47 1.09
N PHE A 71 10.57 12.15 0.17
CA PHE A 71 12.02 12.19 0.13
C PHE A 71 12.54 13.60 -0.13
N ILE A 72 13.77 13.85 0.31
CA ILE A 72 14.40 15.17 0.26
C ILE A 72 15.78 15.09 -0.40
N CYS A 73 16.23 16.20 -0.97
CA CYS A 73 17.63 16.47 -1.19
C CYS A 73 18.18 17.23 0.03
N GLU A 74 19.05 16.61 0.83
CA GLU A 74 19.54 17.18 2.08
C GLU A 74 20.15 18.59 1.93
N PRO A 75 21.05 18.88 0.97
CA PRO A 75 21.62 20.22 0.82
C PRO A 75 20.59 21.28 0.39
N HIS A 76 19.45 20.87 -0.17
CA HIS A 76 18.46 21.77 -0.79
C HIS A 76 17.06 21.65 -0.16
N GLU A 77 16.93 20.99 0.99
CA GLU A 77 15.65 20.83 1.69
C GLU A 77 15.03 22.19 2.05
N ALA A 78 15.86 23.13 2.53
CA ALA A 78 15.42 24.50 2.86
C ALA A 78 14.91 25.29 1.64
N LEU A 79 15.24 24.85 0.43
CA LEU A 79 14.74 25.40 -0.83
C LEU A 79 13.55 24.61 -1.40
N ASN A 80 12.97 23.70 -0.60
CA ASN A 80 11.85 22.85 -0.95
C ASN A 80 12.16 21.88 -2.11
N MET A 81 13.40 21.38 -2.17
CA MET A 81 13.76 20.27 -3.06
C MET A 81 13.31 18.94 -2.44
N VAL A 82 12.00 18.70 -2.55
CA VAL A 82 11.30 17.54 -1.99
C VAL A 82 10.57 16.78 -3.10
N GLY A 83 10.35 15.50 -2.91
CA GLY A 83 9.52 14.70 -3.80
C GLY A 83 8.70 13.65 -3.06
N THR A 84 7.74 13.08 -3.79
CA THR A 84 6.79 12.10 -3.26
C THR A 84 6.69 10.89 -4.18
N ILE A 85 6.70 9.69 -3.60
CA ILE A 85 6.40 8.44 -4.29
C ILE A 85 5.16 7.83 -3.65
N VAL A 86 4.09 7.70 -4.42
CA VAL A 86 2.88 6.98 -4.03
C VAL A 86 2.97 5.56 -4.58
N VAL A 87 2.94 4.57 -3.69
CA VAL A 87 2.96 3.16 -4.04
C VAL A 87 1.58 2.57 -3.77
N ASN A 88 0.88 2.23 -4.84
CA ASN A 88 -0.39 1.53 -4.75
C ASN A 88 -0.15 0.03 -4.49
N PRO A 89 -1.09 -0.66 -3.82
CA PRO A 89 -1.06 -2.11 -3.69
C PRO A 89 -0.87 -2.81 -5.05
N ALA A 90 -0.20 -3.95 -5.06
CA ALA A 90 -0.12 -4.78 -6.24
C ALA A 90 -1.54 -5.07 -6.77
N ALA A 91 -1.73 -4.98 -8.09
CA ALA A 91 -2.99 -5.40 -8.69
C ALA A 91 -3.25 -6.86 -8.29
N ASN A 92 -4.39 -7.12 -7.67
CA ASN A 92 -4.81 -8.49 -7.41
C ASN A 92 -5.04 -9.14 -8.77
N ASP A 93 -4.23 -10.13 -9.11
CA ASP A 93 -4.42 -10.97 -10.28
C ASP A 93 -5.61 -11.90 -10.01
N THR A 94 -6.82 -11.33 -9.85
CA THR A 94 -8.06 -12.10 -9.85
C THR A 94 -8.29 -12.54 -11.29
N MET A 95 -7.70 -13.69 -11.59
CA MET A 95 -8.20 -14.74 -12.47
C MET A 95 -9.47 -14.35 -13.25
N TYR A 96 -9.35 -14.26 -14.58
CA TYR A 96 -10.48 -14.34 -15.51
C TYR A 96 -11.44 -15.46 -15.06
N GLN A 97 -12.58 -15.09 -14.49
CA GLN A 97 -13.73 -15.98 -14.38
C GLN A 97 -14.56 -15.74 -15.64
N ASP A 98 -14.41 -16.64 -16.60
CA ASP A 98 -15.28 -16.79 -17.77
C ASP A 98 -16.71 -17.12 -17.27
N THR A 99 -17.56 -16.09 -17.16
CA THR A 99 -18.98 -16.28 -16.85
C THR A 99 -19.77 -16.44 -18.14
N ASN A 100 -19.83 -17.65 -18.68
CA ASN A 100 -20.89 -18.02 -19.61
C ASN A 100 -21.62 -19.28 -19.14
N GLN A 101 -22.47 -19.13 -18.13
CA GLN A 101 -23.56 -20.05 -17.84
C GLN A 101 -24.88 -19.28 -17.71
N THR A 102 -25.66 -19.38 -18.78
CA THR A 102 -27.04 -18.91 -18.89
C THR A 102 -27.92 -19.76 -17.96
N THR A 103 -28.58 -19.13 -16.99
CA THR A 103 -29.71 -19.74 -16.26
C THR A 103 -30.94 -19.81 -17.16
N PRO A 104 -31.85 -20.77 -16.91
CA PRO A 104 -33.19 -20.32 -16.57
C PRO A 104 -33.90 -21.13 -15.47
N VAL A 105 -34.58 -20.36 -14.61
CA VAL A 105 -35.96 -20.53 -14.11
C VAL A 105 -36.22 -21.40 -12.86
N MET A 106 -36.49 -20.66 -11.77
CA MET A 106 -37.70 -20.66 -10.93
C MET A 106 -38.08 -21.92 -10.13
N GLY A 107 -37.98 -21.78 -8.80
CA GLY A 107 -38.67 -22.59 -7.79
C GLY A 107 -38.99 -21.71 -6.58
N THR A 108 -40.23 -21.80 -6.11
CA THR A 108 -40.95 -20.90 -5.20
C THR A 108 -40.59 -21.07 -3.71
N MET A 109 -40.75 -19.96 -2.97
CA MET A 109 -41.37 -19.85 -1.63
C MET A 109 -40.71 -20.53 -0.40
N ASP A 110 -40.43 -19.65 0.58
CA ASP A 110 -40.59 -19.80 2.05
C ASP A 110 -39.40 -20.22 2.93
N GLU A 111 -39.05 -19.27 3.80
CA GLU A 111 -38.73 -19.39 5.24
C GLU A 111 -37.57 -20.27 5.74
N GLU A 112 -36.65 -19.58 6.40
CA GLU A 112 -36.17 -19.88 7.76
C GLU A 112 -35.85 -21.34 8.09
N SER A 113 -34.53 -21.53 8.18
CA SER A 113 -33.86 -22.11 9.33
C SER A 113 -34.21 -23.55 9.75
N SER A 114 -33.12 -24.33 9.79
CA SER A 114 -32.87 -25.45 10.69
C SER A 114 -33.50 -26.81 10.34
N SER A 115 -32.64 -27.66 9.79
CA SER A 115 -32.03 -28.80 10.49
C SER A 115 -31.91 -30.01 9.57
N LEU A 116 -30.80 -30.75 9.67
CA LEU A 116 -30.89 -32.21 9.91
C LEU A 116 -29.51 -32.86 10.15
N PHE A 117 -29.27 -33.19 11.42
CA PHE A 117 -28.51 -34.32 11.97
C PHE A 117 -26.98 -34.44 11.70
N GLY A 118 -26.13 -34.56 12.72
CA GLY A 118 -26.43 -34.72 14.14
C GLY A 118 -25.18 -34.88 14.99
N PHE A 119 -25.31 -34.59 16.28
CA PHE A 119 -24.52 -35.20 17.34
C PHE A 119 -25.33 -35.10 18.65
N LEU A 120 -25.75 -36.28 19.11
CA LEU A 120 -25.98 -36.74 20.49
C LEU A 120 -26.44 -35.73 21.57
N VAL A 121 -27.66 -35.99 22.05
CA VAL A 121 -28.28 -35.62 23.33
C VAL A 121 -27.34 -35.63 24.55
N ILE A 122 -27.43 -34.61 25.44
CA ILE A 122 -27.71 -34.78 26.89
C ILE A 122 -28.50 -33.54 27.41
N PRO A 123 -29.58 -33.71 28.20
CA PRO A 123 -30.46 -32.62 28.63
C PRO A 123 -30.13 -32.03 30.02
N THR A 124 -30.79 -30.89 30.32
CA THR A 124 -31.05 -30.25 31.64
C THR A 124 -29.91 -29.37 32.21
N LEU A 125 -30.13 -28.19 32.82
CA LEU A 125 -31.21 -27.72 33.69
C LEU A 125 -31.35 -26.18 33.64
N ILE A 126 -32.55 -25.70 33.96
CA ILE A 126 -33.06 -24.32 33.93
C ILE A 126 -32.66 -23.49 35.17
N ALA A 127 -32.53 -22.16 34.96
CA ALA A 127 -32.62 -21.03 35.92
C ALA A 127 -31.51 -20.93 36.99
N VAL A 128 -30.97 -19.74 37.32
CA VAL A 128 -31.68 -18.67 38.03
C VAL A 128 -31.05 -17.29 37.75
N ILE A 129 -31.96 -16.35 37.50
CA ILE A 129 -31.81 -14.88 37.47
C ILE A 129 -31.13 -14.37 38.75
N LEU A 130 -30.09 -13.56 38.65
CA LEU A 130 -29.77 -12.56 39.68
C LEU A 130 -29.17 -11.30 39.04
N VAL A 131 -30.01 -10.53 38.36
CA VAL A 131 -29.87 -9.06 38.40
C VAL A 131 -30.91 -8.58 39.40
N SER A 132 -30.47 -8.20 40.59
CA SER A 132 -30.71 -6.86 41.11
C SER A 132 -30.37 -6.80 42.60
N ARG A 133 -29.33 -6.03 42.90
CA ARG A 133 -29.32 -5.04 43.99
C ARG A 133 -29.71 -5.58 45.36
N TYR A 134 -28.75 -5.94 46.20
CA TYR A 134 -28.84 -5.56 47.61
C TYR A 134 -27.54 -5.78 48.38
N LEU A 135 -27.03 -4.68 48.93
CA LEU A 135 -26.21 -4.57 50.15
C LEU A 135 -24.75 -5.05 50.01
N ARG A 136 -23.72 -4.25 50.30
CA ARG A 136 -23.64 -3.08 51.20
C ARG A 136 -22.32 -2.37 50.96
#